data_AF-A0A7D4A7X6-F1
#
_entry.id   AF-A0A7D4A7X6-F1
#
_cell.length_a   1.000
_cell.length_b   1.000
_cell.length_c   1.000
_cell.angle_alpha   90.00
_cell.angle_beta   90.00
_cell.angle_gamma   90.00
#
_symmetry.space_group_name_H-M   'P 1'
#
loop_
_entity.id
_entity.type
_entity.pdbx_description
1 polymer ?
#
loop_
_entity_poly.entity_id
_entity_poly.type
_entity_poly.pdbx_seq_one_letter_code
_entity_poly.pdbx_strand_id
1 'polypeptide(L)'
;MNADPTTPAPVNTGPAPAGTRSPHTAEPFTPAPRAFTTDTGAFTPGPSVMNGPVDADQIRSAERALTLGTWLIVFGAMLFSVLTVTPLMRAHTPHRWDWTAPILPLVVDAAVVIVVRLDSVLARLGHDGGRWPAVLRTMTGAMTLSLNIADSALKKDMVGVAVHAVAPLLLIVTAETGLAYRRAISDALAAEQARQHAARIAREQAAAERAEAERQRVREEREHQARLVREQREHEAALAREERQRAEAAERERQAERERAAQERERAERREREREHARRDAEHKRAERAERERRALLKTPPAAEKRPEPEARQIVAAAFAAGLSVRAAAERCGWSIGWVAGRYQELRDAPTDRQDPVPAA
;
A
#
# COMPACT_ATOMS: atom_id res chain seq x y z
N MET A 1 -92.23 59.78 20.92
CA MET A 1 -92.36 58.34 20.63
C MET A 1 -90.95 57.74 20.70
N ASN A 2 -90.43 57.63 21.92
CA ASN A 2 -90.45 56.44 22.78
C ASN A 2 -89.39 55.42 22.38
N ALA A 3 -88.20 55.61 22.95
CA ALA A 3 -87.20 54.58 23.13
C ALA A 3 -86.75 54.67 24.59
N ASP A 4 -87.09 53.65 25.38
CA ASP A 4 -86.51 53.34 26.68
C ASP A 4 -86.77 51.82 26.96
N PRO A 5 -86.17 51.19 27.97
CA PRO A 5 -85.07 50.23 27.80
C PRO A 5 -85.39 48.89 28.53
N THR A 6 -84.55 47.84 28.41
CA THR A 6 -84.18 46.93 29.55
C THR A 6 -83.33 45.70 29.15
N THR A 7 -82.21 45.58 29.87
CA THR A 7 -81.34 44.43 30.25
C THR A 7 -82.14 43.29 30.97
N PRO A 8 -81.63 42.08 31.37
CA PRO A 8 -80.33 41.36 31.18
C PRO A 8 -80.43 39.90 30.64
N ALA A 9 -79.27 39.33 30.28
CA ALA A 9 -79.05 37.90 30.09
C ALA A 9 -78.50 37.22 31.38
N PRO A 10 -78.90 35.97 31.70
CA PRO A 10 -78.35 35.23 32.84
C PRO A 10 -77.17 34.31 32.50
N VAL A 11 -76.29 34.18 33.49
CA VAL A 11 -75.22 33.19 33.66
C VAL A 11 -75.77 31.75 33.70
N ASN A 12 -75.08 30.80 33.08
CA ASN A 12 -75.09 29.41 33.54
C ASN A 12 -73.72 28.72 33.37
N THR A 13 -73.37 27.96 34.39
CA THR A 13 -72.10 27.34 34.76
C THR A 13 -72.14 25.82 34.56
N GLY A 14 -71.10 25.28 33.90
CA GLY A 14 -70.55 23.92 34.06
C GLY A 14 -71.22 22.77 33.30
N PRO A 15 -70.68 21.52 33.37
CA PRO A 15 -69.31 21.10 33.69
C PRO A 15 -68.66 20.21 32.61
N ALA A 16 -67.35 20.00 32.75
CA ALA A 16 -66.52 19.08 31.94
C ALA A 16 -66.90 17.59 32.10
N PRO A 17 -66.60 16.75 31.10
CA PRO A 17 -66.37 15.33 31.34
C PRO A 17 -64.89 14.96 31.19
N ALA A 18 -64.37 14.37 32.27
CA ALA A 18 -63.16 13.59 32.29
C ALA A 18 -63.33 12.31 31.46
N GLY A 19 -62.39 12.03 30.56
CA GLY A 19 -62.31 10.80 29.78
C GLY A 19 -60.95 10.16 29.93
N THR A 20 -60.89 9.13 30.77
CA THR A 20 -59.79 8.18 30.93
C THR A 20 -59.65 7.29 29.70
N ARG A 21 -58.46 7.24 29.07
CA ARG A 21 -58.02 6.07 28.29
C ARG A 21 -56.52 5.81 28.47
N SER A 22 -56.25 4.60 28.93
CA SER A 22 -54.96 3.93 29.10
C SER A 22 -54.23 3.66 27.76
N PRO A 23 -52.95 3.26 27.79
CA PRO A 23 -52.03 3.40 26.68
C PRO A 23 -52.12 2.21 25.72
N HIS A 24 -52.26 2.51 24.42
CA HIS A 24 -52.05 1.53 23.37
C HIS A 24 -50.68 1.75 22.72
N THR A 25 -49.81 0.77 22.93
CA THR A 25 -48.65 0.45 22.11
C THR A 25 -49.08 0.28 20.66
N ALA A 26 -48.53 1.08 19.75
CA ALA A 26 -48.61 0.87 18.31
C ALA A 26 -47.38 1.50 17.62
N GLU A 27 -46.44 0.63 17.24
CA GLU A 27 -45.63 0.58 16.02
C GLU A 27 -45.14 1.90 15.35
N PRO A 28 -43.84 2.05 15.07
CA PRO A 28 -43.31 3.17 14.30
C PRO A 28 -43.69 3.07 12.82
N PHE A 29 -44.61 3.93 12.40
CA PHE A 29 -44.95 4.16 10.99
C PHE A 29 -43.72 4.69 10.24
N THR A 30 -43.15 3.84 9.38
CA THR A 30 -42.08 4.20 8.46
C THR A 30 -42.72 4.54 7.11
N PRO A 31 -42.77 5.80 6.66
CA PRO A 31 -43.24 6.09 5.31
C PRO A 31 -42.14 5.74 4.31
N ALA A 32 -42.40 4.72 3.49
CA ALA A 32 -41.68 4.48 2.24
C ALA A 32 -41.83 5.70 1.30
N PRO A 33 -40.76 6.13 0.62
CA PRO A 33 -40.83 7.28 -0.28
C PRO A 33 -41.64 6.93 -1.52
N ARG A 34 -42.76 7.63 -1.72
CA ARG A 34 -43.49 7.62 -2.99
C ARG A 34 -42.65 8.30 -4.05
N ALA A 35 -42.33 7.55 -5.11
CA ALA A 35 -41.73 8.06 -6.33
C ALA A 35 -42.66 9.10 -6.95
N PHE A 36 -42.27 10.37 -6.86
CA PHE A 36 -42.87 11.46 -7.59
C PHE A 36 -42.15 11.56 -8.94
N THR A 37 -42.76 10.99 -9.98
CA THR A 37 -42.33 11.15 -11.37
C THR A 37 -42.51 12.62 -11.75
N THR A 38 -41.40 13.37 -11.78
CA THR A 38 -41.35 14.66 -12.48
C THR A 38 -40.73 14.42 -13.84
N ASP A 39 -41.57 14.65 -14.83
CA ASP A 39 -41.27 14.85 -16.24
C ASP A 39 -39.93 15.61 -16.42
N THR A 40 -38.93 14.90 -16.92
CA THR A 40 -37.58 15.43 -17.14
C THR A 40 -37.54 16.10 -18.50
N GLY A 41 -38.17 17.26 -18.60
CA GLY A 41 -37.83 18.25 -19.62
C GLY A 41 -36.41 18.72 -19.37
N ALA A 42 -35.49 18.37 -20.28
CA ALA A 42 -34.08 18.72 -20.22
C ALA A 42 -33.88 20.24 -20.12
N PHE A 43 -33.71 20.75 -18.89
CA PHE A 43 -33.16 22.06 -18.64
C PHE A 43 -31.63 21.93 -18.63
N THR A 44 -31.01 22.23 -19.76
CA THR A 44 -29.57 22.50 -19.83
C THR A 44 -29.25 23.70 -18.94
N PRO A 45 -28.45 23.58 -17.87
CA PRO A 45 -28.01 24.74 -17.12
C PRO A 45 -27.04 25.52 -18.00
N GLY A 46 -27.50 26.65 -18.53
CA GLY A 46 -26.63 27.62 -19.18
C GLY A 46 -25.56 28.12 -18.18
N PRO A 47 -24.31 28.31 -18.61
CA PRO A 47 -23.29 28.90 -17.77
C PRO A 47 -23.53 30.40 -17.68
N SER A 48 -24.21 30.87 -16.63
CA SER A 48 -24.25 32.30 -16.26
C SER A 48 -24.50 32.41 -14.76
N VAL A 49 -23.43 32.57 -13.98
CA VAL A 49 -22.96 33.89 -13.52
C VAL A 49 -23.93 34.46 -12.47
N MET A 50 -23.74 34.04 -11.22
CA MET A 50 -23.84 34.89 -10.01
C MET A 50 -23.57 34.02 -8.77
N ASN A 51 -22.32 33.57 -8.65
CA ASN A 51 -21.68 33.25 -7.37
C ASN A 51 -20.24 33.74 -7.48
N GLY A 52 -20.08 35.01 -7.84
CA GLY A 52 -18.83 35.71 -7.59
C GLY A 52 -18.68 35.88 -6.08
N PRO A 53 -17.45 35.85 -5.52
CA PRO A 53 -17.25 36.28 -4.14
C PRO A 53 -17.86 37.68 -4.03
N VAL A 54 -18.73 37.89 -3.04
CA VAL A 54 -19.24 39.24 -2.75
C VAL A 54 -18.02 40.13 -2.59
N ASP A 55 -17.81 41.06 -3.52
CA ASP A 55 -16.60 41.87 -3.57
C ASP A 55 -16.41 42.54 -2.21
N ALA A 56 -15.21 42.42 -1.64
CA ALA A 56 -14.90 42.94 -0.31
C ALA A 56 -15.22 44.45 -0.20
N ASP A 57 -15.19 45.16 -1.32
CA ASP A 57 -15.54 46.58 -1.43
C ASP A 57 -17.06 46.82 -1.38
N GLN A 58 -17.89 45.90 -1.88
CA GLN A 58 -19.35 45.97 -1.75
C GLN A 58 -19.79 45.71 -0.29
N ILE A 59 -19.13 44.78 0.40
CA ILE A 59 -19.39 44.56 1.84
C ILE A 59 -19.01 45.81 2.63
N ARG A 60 -17.84 46.40 2.33
CA ARG A 60 -17.33 47.59 3.06
C ARG A 60 -18.14 48.85 2.78
N SER A 61 -18.67 49.01 1.56
CA SER A 61 -19.56 50.13 1.22
C SER A 61 -20.94 49.98 1.88
N ALA A 62 -21.49 48.76 1.91
CA ALA A 62 -22.73 48.46 2.63
C ALA A 62 -22.59 48.71 4.14
N GLU A 63 -21.48 48.30 4.75
CA GLU A 63 -21.20 48.55 6.18
C GLU A 63 -21.07 50.05 6.49
N ARG A 64 -20.42 50.82 5.60
CA ARG A 64 -20.33 52.29 5.72
C ARG A 64 -21.71 52.94 5.57
N ALA A 65 -22.51 52.52 4.61
CA ALA A 65 -23.86 53.05 4.40
C ALA A 65 -24.78 52.79 5.60
N LEU A 66 -24.73 51.58 6.17
CA LEU A 66 -25.46 51.23 7.39
C LEU A 66 -25.01 52.06 8.61
N THR A 67 -23.70 52.29 8.73
CA THR A 67 -23.14 53.13 9.80
C THR A 67 -23.59 54.59 9.65
N LEU A 68 -23.50 55.15 8.44
CA LEU A 68 -23.96 56.51 8.13
C LEU A 68 -25.46 56.68 8.39
N GLY A 69 -26.30 55.72 7.95
CA GLY A 69 -27.74 55.76 8.19
C GLY A 69 -28.10 55.72 9.67
N THR A 70 -27.38 54.92 10.47
CA THR A 70 -27.58 54.86 11.94
C THR A 70 -27.28 56.20 12.60
N TRP A 71 -26.19 56.86 12.23
CA TRP A 71 -25.83 58.17 12.77
C TRP A 71 -26.82 59.26 12.38
N LEU A 72 -27.39 59.19 11.17
CA LEU A 72 -28.43 60.13 10.73
C LEU A 72 -29.70 60.03 11.58
N ILE A 73 -30.12 58.80 11.93
CA ILE A 73 -31.27 58.55 12.80
C ILE A 73 -31.01 59.11 14.21
N VAL A 74 -29.83 58.85 14.78
CA VAL A 74 -29.44 59.37 16.09
C VAL A 74 -29.44 60.90 16.10
N PHE A 75 -28.84 61.53 15.09
CA PHE A 75 -28.83 62.98 14.96
C PHE A 75 -30.25 63.57 14.84
N GLY A 76 -31.12 62.95 14.04
CA GLY A 76 -32.52 63.36 13.92
C GLY A 76 -33.29 63.27 15.23
N ALA A 77 -33.07 62.20 16.01
CA ALA A 77 -33.68 62.03 17.33
C ALA A 77 -33.19 63.09 18.34
N MET A 78 -31.89 63.38 18.36
CA MET A 78 -31.32 64.45 19.19
C MET A 78 -31.89 65.82 18.83
N LEU A 79 -32.02 66.12 17.54
CA LEU A 79 -32.60 67.37 17.07
C LEU A 79 -34.06 67.51 17.51
N PHE A 80 -34.86 66.44 17.36
CA PHE A 80 -36.26 66.42 17.80
C PHE A 80 -36.40 66.61 19.32
N SER A 81 -35.54 65.97 20.11
CA SER A 81 -35.49 66.12 21.57
C SER A 81 -35.17 67.55 22.00
N VAL A 82 -34.16 68.19 21.38
CA VAL A 82 -33.83 69.61 21.62
C VAL A 82 -35.03 70.50 21.30
N LEU A 83 -35.72 70.28 20.17
CA LEU A 83 -36.88 71.07 19.78
C LEU A 83 -38.06 70.93 20.76
N THR A 84 -38.20 69.76 21.39
CA THR A 84 -39.32 69.44 22.29
C THR A 84 -39.07 69.88 23.73
N VAL A 85 -37.85 69.68 24.24
CA VAL A 85 -37.51 69.88 25.66
C VAL A 85 -37.00 71.31 25.93
N THR A 86 -36.40 71.99 24.96
CA THR A 86 -35.92 73.37 25.13
C THR A 86 -37.03 74.35 25.55
N PRO A 87 -38.25 74.32 24.95
CA PRO A 87 -39.36 75.17 25.41
C PRO A 87 -39.75 74.91 26.86
N LEU A 88 -39.76 73.65 27.30
CA LEU A 88 -40.10 73.25 28.67
C LEU A 88 -39.07 73.76 29.69
N MET A 89 -37.78 73.68 29.35
CA MET A 89 -36.72 74.19 30.23
C MET A 89 -36.70 75.71 30.32
N ARG A 90 -36.94 76.43 29.22
CA ARG A 90 -37.10 77.89 29.27
C ARG A 90 -38.26 78.32 30.16
N ALA A 91 -39.32 77.53 30.25
CA ALA A 91 -40.46 77.83 31.13
C ALA A 91 -40.15 77.67 32.63
N HIS A 92 -39.15 76.86 33.00
CA HIS A 92 -38.81 76.55 34.40
C HIS A 92 -37.45 77.11 34.86
N THR A 93 -36.67 77.69 33.95
CA THR A 93 -35.34 78.25 34.23
C THR A 93 -35.43 79.76 34.41
N PRO A 94 -34.71 80.37 35.37
CA PRO A 94 -34.65 81.83 35.48
C PRO A 94 -34.06 82.47 34.22
N HIS A 95 -34.64 83.58 33.74
CA HIS A 95 -34.30 84.22 32.45
C HIS A 95 -32.81 84.42 32.15
N ARG A 96 -31.99 84.65 33.20
CA ARG A 96 -30.52 84.78 33.07
C ARG A 96 -29.80 83.49 32.60
N TRP A 97 -30.49 82.34 32.61
CA TRP A 97 -29.92 81.01 32.31
C TRP A 97 -30.64 80.33 31.13
N ASP A 98 -31.49 81.04 30.38
CA ASP A 98 -32.23 80.46 29.24
C ASP A 98 -31.30 79.93 28.13
N TRP A 99 -30.08 80.44 28.07
CA TRP A 99 -29.04 79.97 27.15
C TRP A 99 -28.61 78.53 27.42
N THR A 100 -28.80 78.00 28.63
CA THR A 100 -28.48 76.59 28.96
C THR A 100 -29.62 75.62 28.60
N ALA A 101 -30.82 76.12 28.28
CA ALA A 101 -31.98 75.29 27.99
C ALA A 101 -31.77 74.22 26.88
N PRO A 102 -31.05 74.49 25.76
CA PRO A 102 -30.79 73.46 24.75
C PRO A 102 -29.63 72.52 25.09
N ILE A 103 -28.82 72.83 26.12
CA ILE A 103 -27.65 72.01 26.49
C ILE A 103 -28.09 70.75 27.23
N LEU A 104 -29.08 70.87 28.12
CA LEU A 104 -29.55 69.75 28.94
C LEU A 104 -30.10 68.57 28.10
N PRO A 105 -30.98 68.77 27.10
CA PRO A 105 -31.48 67.68 26.26
C PRO A 105 -30.38 67.00 25.46
N LEU A 106 -29.42 67.77 24.94
CA LEU A 106 -28.29 67.25 24.18
C LEU A 106 -27.41 66.31 25.03
N VAL A 107 -27.17 66.67 26.29
CA VAL A 107 -26.40 65.83 27.23
C VAL A 107 -27.15 64.55 27.58
N VAL A 108 -28.47 64.62 27.79
CA VAL A 108 -29.30 63.45 28.08
C VAL A 108 -29.31 62.49 26.89
N ASP A 109 -29.50 62.98 25.67
CA ASP A 109 -29.48 62.12 24.48
C ASP A 109 -28.10 61.54 24.22
N ALA A 110 -27.02 62.31 24.42
CA ALA A 110 -25.66 61.80 24.33
C ALA A 110 -25.42 60.67 25.35
N ALA A 111 -25.94 60.79 26.58
CA ALA A 111 -25.85 59.73 27.58
C ALA A 111 -26.61 58.46 27.13
N VAL A 112 -27.81 58.60 26.58
CA VAL A 112 -28.58 57.47 26.02
C VAL A 112 -27.80 56.78 24.90
N VAL A 113 -27.26 57.55 23.95
CA VAL A 113 -26.48 57.02 22.81
C VAL A 113 -25.22 56.31 23.29
N ILE A 114 -24.50 56.89 24.25
CA ILE A 114 -23.31 56.28 24.84
C ILE A 114 -23.68 54.97 25.54
N VAL A 115 -24.73 54.94 26.37
CA VAL A 115 -25.18 53.72 27.06
C VAL A 115 -25.55 52.62 26.07
N VAL A 116 -26.39 52.94 25.07
CA VAL A 116 -26.80 51.97 24.03
C VAL A 116 -25.62 51.49 23.21
N ARG A 117 -24.57 52.31 23.03
CA ARG A 117 -23.39 51.94 22.25
C ARG A 117 -22.32 51.22 23.05
N LEU A 118 -22.20 51.49 24.35
CA LEU A 118 -21.22 50.87 25.24
C LEU A 118 -21.37 49.34 25.27
N ASP A 119 -22.61 48.84 25.17
CA ASP A 119 -22.91 47.41 24.99
C ASP A 119 -22.15 46.77 23.82
N SER A 120 -22.03 47.50 22.71
CA SER A 120 -21.36 47.00 21.50
C SER A 120 -19.84 47.08 21.58
N VAL A 121 -19.30 47.81 22.56
CA VAL A 121 -17.87 47.86 22.86
C VAL A 121 -17.53 46.78 23.88
N LEU A 122 -18.35 46.62 24.92
CA LEU A 122 -18.23 45.57 25.94
C LEU A 122 -18.31 44.16 25.34
N ALA A 123 -19.26 43.91 24.43
CA ALA A 123 -19.38 42.63 23.75
C ALA A 123 -18.15 42.27 22.89
N ARG A 124 -17.41 43.26 22.38
CA ARG A 124 -16.17 43.03 21.61
C ARG A 124 -14.98 42.69 22.50
N LEU A 125 -15.04 43.02 23.79
CA LEU A 125 -13.99 42.75 24.77
C LEU A 125 -14.20 41.41 25.50
N GLY A 126 -15.14 40.58 25.05
CA GLY A 126 -15.34 39.21 25.52
C GLY A 126 -15.90 39.10 26.94
N HIS A 127 -16.44 40.18 27.50
CA HIS A 127 -17.10 40.16 28.80
C HIS A 127 -18.60 40.30 28.61
N ASP A 128 -19.34 39.27 29.05
CA ASP A 128 -20.78 39.37 29.24
C ASP A 128 -21.03 40.37 30.36
N GLY A 129 -21.33 41.63 30.03
CA GLY A 129 -21.63 42.70 31.00
C GLY A 129 -22.83 42.42 31.92
N GLY A 130 -23.37 41.20 31.91
CA GLY A 130 -24.48 40.76 32.73
C GLY A 130 -25.78 41.50 32.42
N ARG A 131 -26.64 41.62 33.44
CA ARG A 131 -27.94 42.31 33.33
C ARG A 131 -27.84 43.82 33.52
N TRP A 132 -26.70 44.33 33.98
CA TRP A 132 -26.51 45.74 34.33
C TRP A 132 -26.70 46.72 33.15
N PRO A 133 -26.19 46.45 31.95
CA PRO A 133 -26.42 47.35 30.82
C PRO A 133 -27.89 47.41 30.38
N ALA A 134 -28.62 46.28 30.49
CA ALA A 134 -30.05 46.26 30.23
C ALA A 134 -30.82 47.12 31.26
N VAL A 135 -30.45 47.02 32.55
CA VAL A 135 -31.04 47.85 33.61
C VAL A 135 -30.76 49.34 33.36
N LEU A 136 -29.52 49.70 33.03
CA LEU A 136 -29.13 51.09 32.71
C LEU A 136 -29.88 51.64 31.50
N ARG A 137 -30.04 50.82 30.44
CA ARG A 137 -30.78 51.22 29.24
C ARG A 137 -32.26 51.46 29.53
N THR A 138 -32.90 50.56 30.27
CA THR A 138 -34.30 50.70 30.66
C THR A 138 -34.51 51.94 31.52
N MET A 139 -33.61 52.20 32.49
CA MET A 139 -33.70 53.37 33.35
C MET A 139 -33.51 54.68 32.58
N THR A 140 -32.52 54.74 31.68
CA THR A 140 -32.23 55.93 30.88
C THR A 140 -33.32 56.18 29.84
N GLY A 141 -33.83 55.12 29.20
CA GLY A 141 -34.96 55.19 28.27
C GLY A 141 -36.24 55.65 28.95
N ALA A 142 -36.54 55.13 30.15
CA ALA A 142 -37.70 55.57 30.94
C ALA A 142 -37.58 57.05 31.32
N MET A 143 -36.41 57.51 31.77
CA MET A 143 -36.19 58.92 32.10
C MET A 143 -36.36 59.83 30.88
N THR A 144 -35.87 59.41 29.72
CA THR A 144 -36.01 60.15 28.46
C THR A 144 -37.46 60.24 28.02
N LEU A 145 -38.20 59.14 28.11
CA LEU A 145 -39.63 59.11 27.83
C LEU A 145 -40.39 60.05 28.77
N SER A 146 -40.13 59.97 30.08
CA SER A 146 -40.74 60.83 31.09
C SER A 146 -40.52 62.32 30.78
N LEU A 147 -39.29 62.71 30.43
CA LEU A 147 -38.98 64.11 30.09
C LEU A 147 -39.71 64.60 28.83
N ASN A 148 -39.85 63.74 27.81
CA ASN A 148 -40.52 64.11 26.56
C ASN A 148 -42.04 64.24 26.73
N ILE A 149 -42.66 63.44 27.60
CA ILE A 149 -44.11 63.50 27.84
C ILE A 149 -44.52 64.40 29.01
N ALA A 150 -43.57 64.85 29.84
CA ALA A 150 -43.86 65.54 31.11
C ALA A 150 -44.73 66.79 30.92
N ASP A 151 -44.41 67.66 29.96
CA ASP A 151 -45.16 68.90 29.72
C ASP A 151 -46.60 68.62 29.29
N SER A 152 -46.79 67.70 28.34
CA SER A 152 -48.12 67.29 27.85
C SER A 152 -48.93 66.59 28.94
N ALA A 153 -48.27 65.75 29.76
CA ALA A 153 -48.91 65.05 30.87
C ALA A 153 -49.37 66.02 31.96
N LEU A 154 -48.55 67.02 32.31
CA LEU A 154 -48.91 68.07 33.27
C LEU A 154 -50.10 68.92 32.79
N LYS A 155 -50.18 69.16 31.47
CA LYS A 155 -51.30 69.87 30.83
C LYS A 155 -52.53 68.99 30.59
N LYS A 156 -52.49 67.70 30.94
CA LYS A 156 -53.52 66.69 30.66
C LYS A 156 -53.83 66.52 29.15
N ASP A 157 -52.88 66.86 28.28
CA ASP A 157 -53.00 66.68 26.83
C ASP A 157 -52.55 65.27 26.44
N MET A 158 -53.52 64.37 26.30
CA MET A 158 -53.26 62.97 25.93
C MET A 158 -52.73 62.83 24.50
N VAL A 159 -53.07 63.77 23.60
CA VAL A 159 -52.58 63.76 22.22
C VAL A 159 -51.10 64.16 22.21
N GLY A 160 -50.73 65.20 22.96
CA GLY A 160 -49.33 65.59 23.15
C GLY A 160 -48.49 64.47 23.78
N VAL A 161 -49.01 63.79 24.80
CA VAL A 161 -48.33 62.62 25.41
C VAL A 161 -48.09 61.53 24.37
N ALA A 162 -49.09 61.22 23.54
CA ALA A 162 -48.95 60.22 22.49
C ALA A 162 -47.89 60.62 21.46
N VAL A 163 -47.96 61.85 20.92
CA VAL A 163 -47.03 62.34 19.88
C VAL A 163 -45.59 62.39 20.38
N HIS A 164 -45.36 62.89 21.59
CA HIS A 164 -44.01 63.01 22.15
C HIS A 164 -43.46 61.69 22.70
N ALA A 165 -44.28 60.67 22.90
CA ALA A 165 -43.83 59.32 23.24
C ALA A 165 -43.35 58.50 22.04
N VAL A 166 -43.81 58.79 20.82
CA VAL A 166 -43.52 57.96 19.62
C VAL A 166 -42.02 57.82 19.38
N ALA A 167 -41.28 58.93 19.32
CA ALA A 167 -39.85 58.89 19.01
C ALA A 167 -39.02 58.15 20.08
N PRO A 168 -39.18 58.43 21.40
CA PRO A 168 -38.50 57.68 22.45
C PRO A 168 -38.85 56.18 22.47
N LEU A 169 -40.13 55.82 22.27
CA LEU A 169 -40.56 54.42 22.24
C LEU A 169 -39.95 53.67 21.05
N LEU A 170 -39.94 54.27 19.86
CA LEU A 170 -39.30 53.69 18.69
C LEU A 170 -37.80 53.48 18.91
N LEU A 171 -37.12 54.41 19.58
CA LEU A 171 -35.70 54.30 19.88
C LEU A 171 -35.42 53.13 20.84
N ILE A 172 -36.21 53.01 21.92
CA ILE A 172 -36.09 51.91 22.89
C ILE A 172 -36.33 50.55 22.21
N VAL A 173 -37.42 50.42 21.45
CA VAL A 173 -37.76 49.17 20.75
C VAL A 173 -36.69 48.80 19.72
N THR A 174 -36.22 49.77 18.94
CA THR A 174 -35.17 49.54 17.93
C THR A 174 -33.86 49.14 18.58
N ALA A 175 -33.51 49.71 19.74
CA ALA A 175 -32.32 49.34 20.49
C ALA A 175 -32.39 47.88 21.00
N GLU A 176 -33.52 47.45 21.54
CA GLU A 176 -33.72 46.08 22.02
C GLU A 176 -33.72 45.07 20.86
N THR A 177 -34.43 45.38 19.78
CA THR A 177 -34.50 44.48 18.62
C THR A 177 -33.13 44.40 17.92
N GLY A 178 -32.41 45.51 17.85
CA GLY A 178 -31.05 45.57 17.33
C GLY A 178 -30.05 44.73 18.12
N LEU A 179 -30.24 44.53 19.42
CA LEU A 179 -29.40 43.62 20.22
C LEU A 179 -29.69 42.15 19.89
N ALA A 180 -30.96 41.78 19.78
CA ALA A 180 -31.36 40.41 19.42
C ALA A 180 -30.84 40.02 18.02
N TYR A 181 -31.02 40.89 17.02
CA TYR A 181 -30.46 40.66 15.68
C TYR A 181 -28.94 40.53 15.69
N ARG A 182 -28.23 41.40 16.44
CA ARG A 182 -26.76 41.33 16.53
C ARG A 182 -26.27 40.03 17.16
N ARG A 183 -26.94 39.54 18.20
CA ARG A 183 -26.63 38.24 18.81
C ARG A 183 -26.84 37.10 17.81
N ALA A 184 -28.01 37.04 17.18
CA ALA A 184 -28.31 36.01 16.19
C ALA A 184 -27.33 36.01 15.01
N ILE A 185 -26.92 37.19 14.51
CA ILE A 185 -25.92 37.30 13.44
C ILE A 185 -24.54 36.85 13.93
N SER A 186 -24.13 37.23 15.14
CA SER A 186 -22.84 36.84 15.70
C SER A 186 -22.75 35.34 15.92
N ASP A 187 -23.82 34.72 16.44
CA ASP A 187 -23.91 33.28 16.64
C ASP A 187 -23.87 32.52 15.30
N ALA A 188 -24.60 33.02 14.29
CA ALA A 188 -24.59 32.44 12.95
C ALA A 188 -23.19 32.51 12.30
N LEU A 189 -22.49 33.64 12.45
CA LEU A 189 -21.12 33.81 11.95
C LEU A 189 -20.13 32.90 12.70
N ALA A 190 -20.24 32.79 14.02
CA ALA A 190 -19.39 31.92 14.83
C ALA A 190 -19.60 30.44 14.46
N ALA A 191 -20.85 30.01 14.26
CA ALA A 191 -21.18 28.66 13.80
C ALA A 191 -20.59 28.38 12.41
N GLU A 192 -20.66 29.35 11.49
CA GLU A 192 -20.07 29.22 10.16
C GLU A 192 -18.54 29.13 10.20
N GLN A 193 -17.88 29.99 10.99
CA GLN A 193 -16.42 29.94 11.18
C GLN A 193 -15.98 28.61 11.79
N ALA A 194 -16.73 28.08 12.77
CA ALA A 194 -16.45 26.78 13.36
C ALA A 194 -16.58 25.64 12.33
N ARG A 195 -17.61 25.67 11.48
CA ARG A 195 -17.77 24.71 10.37
C ARG A 195 -16.62 24.78 9.37
N GLN A 196 -16.20 25.98 8.99
CA GLN A 196 -15.06 26.17 8.08
C GLN A 196 -13.75 25.67 8.68
N HIS A 197 -13.52 25.95 9.96
CA HIS A 197 -12.33 25.48 10.67
C HIS A 197 -12.31 23.95 10.77
N ALA A 198 -13.44 23.33 11.15
CA ALA A 198 -13.57 21.87 11.19
C ALA A 198 -13.39 21.23 9.80
N ALA A 199 -13.97 21.82 8.76
CA ALA A 199 -13.81 21.34 7.38
C ALA A 199 -12.35 21.43 6.90
N ARG A 200 -11.61 22.46 7.31
CA ARG A 200 -10.19 22.60 7.01
C ARG A 200 -9.37 21.50 7.69
N ILE A 201 -9.58 21.29 8.99
CA ILE A 201 -8.91 20.22 9.74
C ILE A 201 -9.20 18.85 9.12
N ALA A 202 -10.46 18.57 8.77
CA ALA A 202 -10.84 17.30 8.13
C ALA A 202 -10.16 17.10 6.77
N ARG A 203 -10.00 18.16 5.97
CA ARG A 203 -9.27 18.09 4.70
C ARG A 203 -7.77 17.85 4.89
N GLU A 204 -7.17 18.50 5.88
CA GLU A 204 -5.74 18.31 6.22
C GLU A 204 -5.49 16.88 6.72
N GLN A 205 -6.36 16.34 7.58
CA GLN A 205 -6.30 14.95 8.05
C GLN A 205 -6.47 13.95 6.90
N ALA A 206 -7.49 14.12 6.06
CA ALA A 206 -7.72 13.25 4.91
C ALA A 206 -6.55 13.30 3.90
N ALA A 207 -5.88 14.44 3.75
CA ALA A 207 -4.68 14.56 2.91
C ALA A 207 -3.48 13.83 3.53
N ALA A 208 -3.29 13.95 4.85
CA ALA A 208 -2.24 13.24 5.58
C ALA A 208 -2.42 11.71 5.49
N GLU A 209 -3.63 11.21 5.73
CA GLU A 209 -3.96 9.78 5.62
C GLU A 209 -3.69 9.22 4.22
N ARG A 210 -4.05 9.96 3.17
CA ARG A 210 -3.76 9.57 1.78
C ARG A 210 -2.26 9.50 1.51
N ALA A 211 -1.50 10.49 2.00
CA ALA A 211 -0.05 10.52 1.83
C ALA A 211 0.64 9.37 2.60
N GLU A 212 0.13 8.99 3.77
CA GLU A 212 0.62 7.84 4.53
C GLU A 212 0.30 6.51 3.83
N ALA A 213 -0.93 6.35 3.33
CA ALA A 213 -1.34 5.16 2.58
C ALA A 213 -0.51 4.98 1.31
N GLU A 214 -0.19 6.06 0.59
CA GLU A 214 0.70 6.01 -0.57
C GLU A 214 2.12 5.59 -0.19
N ARG A 215 2.67 6.13 0.91
CA ARG A 215 3.99 5.70 1.41
C ARG A 215 4.01 4.24 1.81
N GLN A 216 2.94 3.72 2.39
CA GLN A 216 2.81 2.30 2.73
C GLN A 216 2.79 1.43 1.47
N ARG A 217 1.98 1.77 0.47
CA ARG A 217 1.94 1.05 -0.82
C ARG A 217 3.30 1.01 -1.50
N VAL A 218 4.01 2.14 -1.54
CA VAL A 218 5.37 2.19 -2.10
C VAL A 218 6.36 1.32 -1.33
N ARG A 219 6.24 1.20 0.00
CA ARG A 219 7.06 0.29 0.80
C ARG A 219 6.72 -1.16 0.50
N GLU A 220 5.44 -1.51 0.49
CA GLU A 220 4.95 -2.86 0.19
C GLU A 220 5.37 -3.32 -1.21
N GLU A 221 5.27 -2.45 -2.21
CA GLU A 221 5.73 -2.71 -3.58
C GLU A 221 7.24 -2.95 -3.64
N ARG A 222 8.05 -2.11 -2.97
CA ARG A 222 9.51 -2.30 -2.90
C ARG A 222 9.87 -3.60 -2.21
N GLU A 223 9.19 -3.94 -1.12
CA GLU A 223 9.41 -5.21 -0.43
C GLU A 223 8.99 -6.41 -1.27
N HIS A 224 7.85 -6.32 -1.97
CA HIS A 224 7.40 -7.37 -2.88
C HIS A 224 8.37 -7.56 -4.04
N GLN A 225 8.84 -6.48 -4.66
CA GLN A 225 9.90 -6.52 -5.68
C GLN A 225 11.19 -7.13 -5.12
N ALA A 226 11.60 -6.75 -3.92
CA ALA A 226 12.79 -7.32 -3.27
C ALA A 226 12.63 -8.82 -2.98
N ARG A 227 11.43 -9.28 -2.60
CA ARG A 227 11.11 -10.71 -2.43
C ARG A 227 11.22 -11.45 -3.76
N LEU A 228 10.60 -10.94 -4.83
CA LEU A 228 10.68 -11.55 -6.16
C LEU A 228 12.12 -11.67 -6.67
N VAL A 229 12.95 -10.64 -6.46
CA VAL A 229 14.37 -10.69 -6.85
C VAL A 229 15.15 -11.74 -6.04
N ARG A 230 14.84 -11.90 -4.74
CA ARG A 230 15.46 -12.94 -3.92
C ARG A 230 15.05 -14.34 -4.38
N GLU A 231 13.76 -14.56 -4.60
CA GLU A 231 13.24 -15.83 -5.10
C GLU A 231 13.84 -16.19 -6.47
N GLN A 232 13.96 -15.24 -7.39
CA GLN A 232 14.62 -15.46 -8.68
C GLN A 232 16.09 -15.86 -8.53
N ARG A 233 16.85 -15.17 -7.68
CA ARG A 233 18.25 -15.50 -7.41
C ARG A 233 18.40 -16.87 -6.77
N GLU A 234 17.50 -17.23 -5.85
CA GLU A 234 17.49 -18.55 -5.22
C GLU A 234 17.15 -19.65 -6.21
N HIS A 235 16.18 -19.43 -7.09
CA HIS A 235 15.82 -20.36 -8.15
C HIS A 235 16.97 -20.54 -9.16
N GLU A 236 17.59 -19.45 -9.60
CA GLU A 236 18.77 -19.49 -10.48
C GLU A 236 19.94 -20.21 -9.81
N ALA A 237 20.20 -19.93 -8.52
CA ALA A 237 21.23 -20.64 -7.76
C ALA A 237 20.91 -22.13 -7.58
N ALA A 238 19.65 -22.50 -7.43
CA ALA A 238 19.22 -23.90 -7.34
C ALA A 238 19.44 -24.63 -8.68
N LEU A 239 19.05 -24.02 -9.80
CA LEU A 239 19.30 -24.55 -11.14
C LEU A 239 20.80 -24.72 -11.40
N ALA A 240 21.62 -23.72 -11.06
CA ALA A 240 23.07 -23.80 -11.22
C ALA A 240 23.71 -24.91 -10.36
N ARG A 241 23.18 -25.18 -9.15
CA ARG A 241 23.61 -26.31 -8.32
C ARG A 241 23.23 -27.64 -8.94
N GLU A 242 22.01 -27.75 -9.44
CA GLU A 242 21.53 -28.96 -10.10
C GLU A 242 22.36 -29.27 -11.37
N GLU A 243 22.64 -28.26 -12.20
CA GLU A 243 23.51 -28.42 -13.37
C GLU A 243 24.92 -28.87 -13.00
N ARG A 244 25.52 -28.27 -11.96
CA ARG A 244 26.83 -28.71 -11.45
C ARG A 244 26.79 -30.16 -10.95
N GLN A 245 25.76 -30.54 -10.20
CA GLN A 245 25.59 -31.91 -9.73
C GLN A 245 25.45 -32.91 -10.89
N ARG A 246 24.67 -32.55 -11.93
CA ARG A 246 24.53 -33.38 -13.13
C ARG A 246 25.85 -33.49 -13.90
N ALA A 247 26.59 -32.39 -14.03
CA ALA A 247 27.90 -32.39 -14.68
C ALA A 247 28.92 -33.25 -13.93
N GLU A 248 29.00 -33.10 -12.60
CA GLU A 248 29.86 -33.92 -11.75
C GLU A 248 29.48 -35.41 -11.80
N ALA A 249 28.18 -35.72 -11.79
CA ALA A 249 27.71 -37.10 -11.93
C ALA A 249 28.10 -37.70 -13.30
N ALA A 250 27.91 -36.95 -14.38
CA ALA A 250 28.30 -37.37 -15.72
C ALA A 250 29.82 -37.54 -15.86
N GLU A 251 30.62 -36.69 -15.20
CA GLU A 251 32.08 -36.83 -15.17
C GLU A 251 32.51 -38.07 -14.39
N ARG A 252 31.91 -38.33 -13.22
CA ARG A 252 32.15 -39.56 -12.44
C ARG A 252 31.77 -40.81 -13.21
N GLU A 253 30.67 -40.78 -13.95
CA GLU A 253 30.26 -41.90 -14.81
C GLU A 253 31.28 -42.14 -15.93
N ARG A 254 31.71 -41.09 -16.64
CA ARG A 254 32.77 -41.19 -17.65
C ARG A 254 34.08 -41.70 -17.07
N GLN A 255 34.44 -41.27 -15.87
CA GLN A 255 35.63 -41.74 -15.17
C GLN A 255 35.51 -43.22 -14.82
N ALA A 256 34.38 -43.64 -14.26
CA ALA A 256 34.11 -45.04 -13.94
C ALA A 256 34.10 -45.93 -15.20
N GLU A 257 33.56 -45.46 -16.32
CA GLU A 257 33.64 -46.16 -17.61
C GLU A 257 35.08 -46.30 -18.10
N ARG A 258 35.89 -45.22 -18.04
CA ARG A 258 37.30 -45.26 -18.41
C ARG A 258 38.09 -46.23 -17.53
N GLU A 259 37.84 -46.24 -16.23
CA GLU A 259 38.47 -47.18 -15.30
C GLU A 259 38.06 -48.62 -15.58
N ARG A 260 36.77 -48.89 -15.84
CA ARG A 260 36.29 -50.22 -16.24
C ARG A 260 36.93 -50.67 -17.54
N ALA A 261 37.00 -49.79 -18.54
CA ALA A 261 37.64 -50.08 -19.83
C ALA A 261 39.15 -50.33 -19.67
N ALA A 262 39.83 -49.58 -18.80
CA ALA A 262 41.25 -49.79 -18.48
C ALA A 262 41.47 -51.14 -17.77
N GLN A 263 40.65 -51.47 -16.76
CA GLN A 263 40.70 -52.76 -16.07
C GLN A 263 40.40 -53.93 -17.03
N GLU A 264 39.47 -53.76 -17.96
CA GLU A 264 39.16 -54.78 -18.95
C GLU A 264 40.33 -55.01 -19.92
N ARG A 265 40.97 -53.93 -20.39
CA ARG A 265 42.20 -53.99 -21.19
C ARG A 265 43.33 -54.67 -20.44
N GLU A 266 43.56 -54.31 -19.17
CA GLU A 266 44.60 -54.93 -18.34
C GLU A 266 44.32 -56.43 -18.13
N ARG A 267 43.06 -56.82 -17.86
CA ARG A 267 42.66 -58.22 -17.76
C ARG A 267 42.83 -58.97 -19.09
N ALA A 268 42.56 -58.32 -20.22
CA ALA A 268 42.76 -58.90 -21.54
C ALA A 268 44.27 -59.11 -21.82
N GLU A 269 45.10 -58.11 -21.57
CA GLU A 269 46.56 -58.21 -21.69
C GLU A 269 47.15 -59.28 -20.77
N ARG A 270 46.69 -59.36 -19.51
CA ARG A 270 47.15 -60.40 -18.58
C ARG A 270 46.81 -61.80 -19.09
N ARG A 271 45.59 -61.99 -19.60
CA ARG A 271 45.16 -63.25 -20.22
C ARG A 271 45.97 -63.58 -21.47
N GLU A 272 46.34 -62.58 -22.25
CA GLU A 272 47.20 -62.76 -23.43
C GLU A 272 48.62 -63.16 -23.03
N ARG A 273 49.24 -62.47 -22.08
CA ARG A 273 50.56 -62.81 -21.53
C ARG A 273 50.57 -64.20 -20.90
N GLU A 274 49.52 -64.58 -20.17
CA GLU A 274 49.36 -65.92 -19.61
C GLU A 274 49.25 -66.99 -20.72
N ARG A 275 48.50 -66.71 -21.79
CA ARG A 275 48.42 -67.60 -22.97
C ARG A 275 49.76 -67.72 -23.67
N GLU A 276 50.50 -66.62 -23.82
CA GLU A 276 51.82 -66.62 -24.43
C GLU A 276 52.84 -67.39 -23.59
N HIS A 277 52.87 -67.16 -22.27
CA HIS A 277 53.70 -67.92 -21.34
C HIS A 277 53.36 -69.41 -21.37
N ALA A 278 52.07 -69.76 -21.33
CA ALA A 278 51.64 -71.16 -21.44
C ALA A 278 52.05 -71.81 -22.77
N ARG A 279 52.02 -71.05 -23.88
CA ARG A 279 52.51 -71.51 -25.19
C ARG A 279 54.02 -71.78 -25.16
N ARG A 280 54.81 -70.81 -24.67
CA ARG A 280 56.27 -70.94 -24.53
C ARG A 280 56.66 -72.10 -23.62
N ASP A 281 55.98 -72.28 -22.49
CA ASP A 281 56.21 -73.38 -21.56
C ASP A 281 55.86 -74.73 -22.18
N ALA A 282 54.75 -74.81 -22.92
CA ALA A 282 54.36 -76.03 -23.63
C ALA A 282 55.36 -76.39 -24.73
N GLU A 283 55.87 -75.39 -25.45
CA GLU A 283 56.90 -75.56 -26.47
C GLU A 283 58.24 -76.02 -25.87
N HIS A 284 58.68 -75.39 -24.78
CA HIS A 284 59.88 -75.79 -24.05
C HIS A 284 59.77 -77.24 -23.54
N LYS A 285 58.62 -77.60 -22.94
CA LYS A 285 58.37 -78.98 -22.48
C LYS A 285 58.36 -79.99 -23.63
N ARG A 286 57.86 -79.62 -24.81
CA ARG A 286 57.90 -80.48 -26.01
C ARG A 286 59.32 -80.65 -26.52
N ALA A 287 60.10 -79.58 -26.59
CA ALA A 287 61.50 -79.61 -26.97
C ALA A 287 62.35 -80.47 -26.01
N GLU A 288 62.13 -80.33 -24.70
CA GLU A 288 62.83 -81.12 -23.68
C GLU A 288 62.49 -82.62 -23.78
N ARG A 289 61.22 -82.97 -24.04
CA ARG A 289 60.82 -84.37 -24.27
C ARG A 289 61.50 -84.94 -25.52
N ALA A 290 61.49 -84.20 -26.63
CA ALA A 290 62.16 -84.61 -27.86
C ALA A 290 63.68 -84.79 -27.66
N GLU A 291 64.32 -83.91 -26.87
CA GLU A 291 65.75 -84.06 -26.55
C GLU A 291 66.03 -85.27 -25.65
N ARG A 292 65.17 -85.54 -24.65
CA ARG A 292 65.30 -86.72 -23.78
C ARG A 292 65.13 -88.02 -24.57
N GLU A 293 64.13 -88.09 -25.45
CA GLU A 293 63.94 -89.22 -26.37
C GLU A 293 65.16 -89.39 -27.29
N ARG A 294 65.67 -88.30 -27.87
CA ARG A 294 66.90 -88.32 -28.66
C ARG A 294 68.09 -88.86 -27.87
N ARG A 295 68.31 -88.38 -26.65
CA ARG A 295 69.40 -88.86 -25.78
C ARG A 295 69.24 -90.32 -25.40
N ALA A 296 68.02 -90.80 -25.18
CA ALA A 296 67.74 -92.20 -24.90
C ALA A 296 68.09 -93.09 -26.11
N LEU A 297 67.67 -92.69 -27.32
CA LEU A 297 67.99 -93.40 -28.56
C LEU A 297 69.50 -93.48 -28.81
N LEU A 298 70.25 -92.41 -28.50
CA LEU A 298 71.70 -92.34 -28.71
C LEU A 298 72.54 -93.08 -27.65
N LYS A 299 72.00 -93.30 -26.44
CA LYS A 299 72.63 -94.08 -25.36
C LYS A 299 72.54 -95.59 -25.56
N THR A 300 71.75 -96.01 -26.54
CA THR A 300 71.62 -97.40 -26.92
C THR A 300 72.97 -97.98 -27.35
N PRO A 301 73.43 -99.11 -26.76
CA PRO A 301 74.72 -99.72 -27.12
C PRO A 301 74.71 -100.21 -28.59
N PRO A 302 75.89 -100.35 -29.22
CA PRO A 302 76.01 -100.84 -30.60
C PRO A 302 75.23 -102.15 -30.75
N ALA A 303 74.37 -102.21 -31.75
CA ALA A 303 73.44 -103.32 -31.89
C ALA A 303 74.19 -104.55 -32.40
N ALA A 304 74.17 -105.64 -31.63
CA ALA A 304 74.72 -106.93 -32.03
C ALA A 304 73.90 -107.59 -33.17
N GLU A 305 72.63 -107.18 -33.30
CA GLU A 305 71.70 -107.64 -34.33
C GLU A 305 70.97 -106.46 -34.97
N LYS A 306 70.48 -106.67 -36.20
CA LYS A 306 69.79 -105.65 -37.00
C LYS A 306 68.47 -105.26 -36.34
N ARG A 307 68.32 -103.99 -35.90
CA ARG A 307 67.10 -103.49 -35.26
C ARG A 307 65.91 -103.39 -36.22
N PRO A 308 64.65 -103.43 -35.73
CA PRO A 308 63.47 -103.17 -36.55
C PRO A 308 63.58 -101.84 -37.29
N GLU A 309 63.14 -101.82 -38.55
CA GLU A 309 63.28 -100.65 -39.42
C GLU A 309 62.71 -99.34 -38.83
N PRO A 310 61.54 -99.31 -38.15
CA PRO A 310 61.03 -98.08 -37.53
C PRO A 310 61.96 -97.51 -36.46
N GLU A 311 62.56 -98.37 -35.64
CA GLU A 311 63.51 -97.97 -34.60
C GLU A 311 64.87 -97.55 -35.19
N ALA A 312 65.33 -98.27 -36.21
CA ALA A 312 66.56 -97.94 -36.91
C ALA A 312 66.47 -96.56 -37.59
N ARG A 313 65.32 -96.23 -38.19
CA ARG A 313 65.05 -94.88 -38.75
C ARG A 313 65.09 -93.80 -37.66
N GLN A 314 64.52 -94.05 -36.49
CA GLN A 314 64.56 -93.10 -35.36
C GLN A 314 65.97 -92.88 -34.82
N ILE A 315 66.77 -93.95 -34.66
CA ILE A 315 68.18 -93.86 -34.23
C ILE A 315 69.01 -93.09 -35.26
N VAL A 316 68.78 -93.33 -36.55
CA VAL A 316 69.48 -92.64 -37.64
C VAL A 316 69.11 -91.16 -37.69
N ALA A 317 67.84 -90.80 -37.53
CA ALA A 317 67.40 -89.41 -37.44
C ALA A 317 67.96 -88.69 -36.20
N ALA A 318 67.96 -89.36 -35.04
CA ALA A 318 68.57 -88.86 -33.81
C ALA A 318 70.09 -88.67 -33.96
N ALA A 319 70.77 -89.59 -34.64
CA ALA A 319 72.20 -89.53 -34.90
C ALA A 319 72.57 -88.42 -35.89
N PHE A 320 71.78 -88.24 -36.95
CA PHE A 320 71.94 -87.15 -37.91
C PHE A 320 71.79 -85.79 -37.23
N ALA A 321 70.73 -85.60 -36.43
CA ALA A 321 70.47 -84.38 -35.67
C ALA A 321 71.52 -84.11 -34.56
N ALA A 322 72.28 -85.11 -34.15
CA ALA A 322 73.38 -84.99 -33.19
C ALA A 322 74.76 -84.88 -33.86
N GLY A 323 74.83 -84.82 -35.19
CA GLY A 323 76.08 -84.70 -35.95
C GLY A 323 76.98 -85.94 -35.89
N LEU A 324 76.41 -87.12 -35.54
CA LEU A 324 77.17 -88.36 -35.56
C LEU A 324 77.49 -88.77 -37.00
N SER A 325 78.59 -89.52 -37.18
CA SER A 325 78.95 -90.03 -38.50
C SER A 325 78.00 -91.14 -38.94
N VAL A 326 77.83 -91.30 -40.26
CA VAL A 326 77.04 -92.37 -40.88
C VAL A 326 77.45 -93.75 -40.34
N ARG A 327 78.76 -93.96 -40.12
CA ARG A 327 79.31 -95.19 -39.53
C ARG A 327 78.85 -95.39 -38.08
N ALA A 328 78.93 -94.35 -37.26
CA ALA A 328 78.53 -94.39 -35.86
C ALA A 328 77.01 -94.60 -35.69
N ALA A 329 76.20 -94.13 -36.64
CA ALA A 329 74.77 -94.41 -36.70
C ALA A 329 74.49 -95.86 -37.14
N ALA A 330 75.22 -96.37 -38.13
CA ALA A 330 75.13 -97.75 -38.61
C ALA A 330 75.46 -98.79 -37.53
N GLU A 331 76.51 -98.54 -36.74
CA GLU A 331 76.89 -99.39 -35.60
C GLU A 331 75.79 -99.43 -34.50
N ARG A 332 75.06 -98.32 -34.31
CA ARG A 332 73.99 -98.22 -33.29
C ARG A 332 72.67 -98.87 -33.72
N CYS A 333 72.33 -98.83 -35.00
CA CYS A 333 71.10 -99.44 -35.50
C CYS A 333 71.29 -100.87 -36.02
N GLY A 334 72.53 -101.30 -36.32
CA GLY A 334 72.84 -102.63 -36.87
C GLY A 334 72.51 -102.77 -38.36
N TRP A 335 72.31 -101.65 -39.08
CA TRP A 335 72.04 -101.62 -40.52
C TRP A 335 73.31 -101.26 -41.31
N SER A 336 73.30 -101.54 -42.62
CA SER A 336 74.44 -101.26 -43.49
C SER A 336 74.69 -99.76 -43.62
N ILE A 337 75.98 -99.39 -43.77
CA ILE A 337 76.41 -98.00 -43.98
C ILE A 337 75.69 -97.37 -45.18
N GLY A 338 75.48 -98.15 -46.26
CA GLY A 338 74.74 -97.67 -47.45
C GLY A 338 73.28 -97.33 -47.18
N TRP A 339 72.60 -98.11 -46.34
CA TRP A 339 71.20 -97.81 -45.94
C TRP A 339 71.14 -96.55 -45.07
N VAL A 340 72.07 -96.40 -44.11
CA VAL A 340 72.15 -95.22 -43.23
C VAL A 340 72.55 -93.96 -44.00
N ALA A 341 73.48 -94.06 -44.97
CA ALA A 341 73.88 -92.96 -45.84
C ALA A 341 72.69 -92.43 -46.66
N GLY A 342 71.88 -93.33 -47.22
CA GLY A 342 70.65 -92.96 -47.93
C GLY A 342 69.67 -92.19 -47.04
N ARG A 343 69.50 -92.61 -45.77
CA ARG A 343 68.65 -91.88 -44.81
C ARG A 343 69.24 -90.53 -44.39
N TYR A 344 70.56 -90.42 -44.23
CA TYR A 344 71.23 -89.14 -43.94
C TYR A 344 71.03 -88.15 -45.09
N GLN A 345 71.08 -88.64 -46.33
CA GLN A 345 70.86 -87.82 -47.51
C GLN A 345 69.40 -87.35 -47.60
N GLU A 346 68.43 -88.23 -47.36
CA GLU A 346 67.02 -87.84 -47.27
C GLU A 346 66.75 -86.81 -46.17
N LEU A 347 67.40 -86.92 -45.01
CA LEU A 347 67.28 -85.94 -43.92
C LEU A 347 67.96 -84.60 -44.23
N ARG A 348 68.97 -84.60 -45.11
CA ARG A 348 69.62 -83.39 -45.62
C ARG A 348 68.80 -82.71 -46.71
N ASP A 349 68.15 -83.51 -47.56
CA ASP A 349 67.34 -83.06 -48.68
C ASP A 349 65.90 -82.74 -48.26
N ALA A 350 65.48 -83.13 -47.05
CA ALA A 350 64.21 -82.73 -46.46
C ALA A 350 64.16 -81.19 -46.33
N PRO A 351 63.17 -80.52 -46.95
CA PRO A 351 63.04 -79.08 -46.82
C PRO A 351 62.85 -78.74 -45.34
N THR A 352 63.59 -77.77 -44.84
CA THR A 352 63.39 -77.20 -43.50
C THR A 352 62.12 -76.36 -43.53
N ASP A 353 60.97 -77.01 -43.67
CA ASP A 353 59.65 -76.37 -43.72
C ASP A 353 59.19 -76.02 -42.31
N ARG A 354 59.74 -74.92 -41.78
CA ARG A 354 59.14 -74.12 -40.70
C ARG A 354 59.80 -72.73 -40.64
N GLN A 355 59.46 -71.87 -41.59
CA GLN A 355 59.47 -70.42 -41.37
C GLN A 355 58.03 -69.94 -41.40
N ASP A 356 57.51 -69.59 -40.22
CA ASP A 356 56.20 -69.01 -40.03
C ASP A 356 56.05 -67.71 -40.84
N PRO A 357 54.88 -67.43 -41.45
CA PRO A 357 54.62 -66.16 -42.10
C PRO A 357 54.62 -65.03 -41.07
N VAL A 358 55.47 -64.03 -41.31
CA VAL A 358 55.43 -62.73 -40.63
C VAL A 358 54.07 -62.08 -40.90
N PRO A 359 53.27 -61.72 -39.88
CA PRO A 359 52.07 -60.93 -40.11
C PRO A 359 52.47 -59.53 -40.59
N ALA A 360 51.99 -59.16 -41.77
CA ALA A 360 52.16 -57.84 -42.35
C ALA A 360 51.63 -56.75 -41.39
N ALA A 361 52.44 -55.71 -41.21
CA ALA A 361 52.07 -54.46 -40.57
C ALA A 361 51.23 -53.59 -41.51
#